data_AF-Q5FSR2-F1
#
_entry.id   AF-Q5FSR2-F1
#
_cell.length_a   1.000
_cell.length_b   1.000
_cell.length_c   1.000
_cell.angle_alpha   90.00
_cell.angle_beta   90.00
_cell.angle_gamma   90.00
#
_symmetry.space_group_name_H-M   'P 1'
#
loop_
_entity.id
_entity.type
_entity.pdbx_description
1 polymer ?
#
loop_
_entity_poly.entity_id
_entity_poly.type
_entity_poly.pdbx_seq_one_letter_code
_entity_poly.pdbx_strand_id
1 'polypeptide(L)'
;MGRRSPPPASLFEKLPKSCRPQSSSKPLRVPAPATEQPDLLDWSPPLTHLAAADVEASFLDPTGFRPPAGEAFVYHLTDAGTARSFVRDGLPLTDGLMFRTAVNLAEDLADVSAAGEMGVVRVRRRLIQPWLTEDRQDGRPCYVLGPQTS
;
A
#
# COMPACT_ATOMS: atom_id res chain seq x y z
N MET A 1 -61.16 -12.16 -1.18
CA MET A 1 -59.75 -12.29 -1.59
C MET A 1 -59.43 -11.20 -2.59
N GLY A 2 -58.35 -10.44 -2.38
CA GLY A 2 -57.92 -9.37 -3.28
C GLY A 2 -56.87 -8.49 -2.63
N ARG A 3 -55.65 -9.02 -2.46
CA ARG A 3 -54.47 -8.28 -2.00
C ARG A 3 -54.09 -7.23 -3.07
N ARG A 4 -54.02 -5.95 -2.71
CA ARG A 4 -53.36 -4.92 -3.53
C ARG A 4 -51.99 -4.62 -2.91
N SER A 5 -50.94 -4.86 -3.67
CA SER A 5 -49.55 -4.54 -3.33
C SER A 5 -49.35 -3.02 -3.23
N PRO A 6 -48.47 -2.52 -2.35
CA PRO A 6 -48.09 -1.11 -2.33
C PRO A 6 -47.18 -0.77 -3.53
N PRO A 7 -47.13 0.50 -3.96
CA PRO A 7 -46.27 0.95 -5.06
C PRO A 7 -44.79 1.03 -4.63
N PRO A 8 -43.84 0.98 -5.58
CA PRO A 8 -42.41 1.09 -5.28
C PRO A 8 -42.05 2.50 -4.81
N ALA A 9 -41.16 2.59 -3.82
CA ALA A 9 -40.61 3.85 -3.34
C ALA A 9 -39.62 4.43 -4.37
N SER A 10 -39.95 5.57 -4.98
CA SER A 10 -39.03 6.36 -5.80
C SER A 10 -37.99 7.01 -4.88
N LEU A 11 -36.79 6.44 -4.82
CA LEU A 11 -35.72 6.84 -3.88
C LEU A 11 -34.93 8.11 -4.28
N PHE A 12 -35.41 8.91 -5.24
CA PHE A 12 -34.73 10.15 -5.63
C PHE A 12 -35.74 11.26 -5.98
N GLU A 13 -36.45 11.78 -4.99
CA GLU A 13 -37.37 12.92 -5.18
C GLU A 13 -36.70 14.30 -5.12
N LYS A 14 -35.40 14.39 -4.78
CA LYS A 14 -34.71 15.68 -4.66
C LYS A 14 -33.30 15.64 -5.24
N LEU A 15 -33.21 15.73 -6.57
CA LEU A 15 -32.01 16.29 -7.19
C LEU A 15 -31.93 17.79 -6.84
N PRO A 16 -30.79 18.32 -6.36
CA PRO A 16 -30.65 19.75 -6.14
C PRO A 16 -30.80 20.48 -7.47
N LYS A 17 -31.81 21.36 -7.55
CA LYS A 17 -32.03 22.24 -8.71
C LYS A 17 -30.82 23.16 -8.84
N SER A 18 -30.10 23.03 -9.95
CA SER A 18 -29.05 23.98 -10.33
C SER A 18 -29.67 25.35 -10.56
N CYS A 19 -29.58 26.23 -9.56
CA CYS A 19 -29.88 27.64 -9.73
C CYS A 19 -28.63 28.31 -10.29
N ARG A 20 -28.56 28.48 -11.62
CA ARG A 20 -27.65 29.45 -12.23
C ARG A 20 -28.30 30.83 -12.17
N PRO A 21 -27.71 31.84 -11.51
CA PRO A 21 -28.02 33.22 -11.81
C PRO A 21 -27.43 33.52 -13.20
N GLN A 22 -28.31 33.79 -14.16
CA GLN A 22 -27.90 34.27 -15.48
C GLN A 22 -27.58 35.77 -15.37
N SER A 23 -26.33 36.09 -15.03
CA SER A 23 -25.83 37.47 -15.10
C SER A 23 -25.40 37.76 -16.54
N SER A 24 -26.11 38.66 -17.22
CA SER A 24 -25.71 39.21 -18.50
C SER A 24 -24.57 40.21 -18.29
N SER A 25 -23.34 39.76 -18.44
CA SER A 25 -22.20 40.63 -18.75
C SER A 25 -21.37 39.91 -19.80
N LYS A 26 -21.12 40.55 -20.95
CA LYS A 26 -20.20 40.03 -21.98
C LYS A 26 -18.78 40.05 -21.39
N PRO A 27 -18.09 38.91 -21.22
CA PRO A 27 -16.66 38.91 -21.00
C PRO A 27 -15.97 38.75 -22.35
N LEU A 28 -14.88 39.48 -22.57
CA LEU A 28 -13.94 39.18 -23.65
C LEU A 28 -13.56 37.70 -23.54
N ARG A 29 -13.79 36.94 -24.62
CA ARG A 29 -13.51 35.50 -24.69
C ARG A 29 -12.00 35.31 -24.84
N VAL A 30 -11.29 35.31 -23.73
CA VAL A 30 -9.95 34.70 -23.67
C VAL A 30 -10.17 33.19 -23.81
N PRO A 31 -9.50 32.50 -24.75
CA PRO A 31 -9.57 31.04 -24.80
C PRO A 31 -9.06 30.52 -23.46
N ALA A 32 -9.89 29.79 -22.73
CA ALA A 32 -9.41 29.03 -21.58
C ALA A 32 -8.30 28.08 -22.09
N PRO A 33 -7.18 27.93 -21.36
CA PRO A 33 -6.27 26.85 -21.66
C PRO A 33 -7.09 25.55 -21.69
N ALA A 34 -6.91 24.76 -22.75
CA ALA A 34 -7.60 23.49 -22.87
C ALA A 34 -7.30 22.68 -21.61
N THR A 35 -8.32 22.48 -20.77
CA THR A 35 -8.23 21.48 -19.71
C THR A 35 -8.08 20.15 -20.43
N GLU A 36 -6.86 19.65 -20.54
CA GLU A 36 -6.62 18.27 -20.99
C GLU A 36 -7.30 17.38 -19.97
N GLN A 37 -8.52 16.96 -20.31
CA GLN A 37 -9.20 15.90 -19.58
C GLN A 37 -8.37 14.65 -19.83
N PRO A 38 -7.74 14.05 -18.80
CA PRO A 38 -6.92 12.88 -19.00
C PRO A 38 -7.79 11.81 -19.67
N ASP A 39 -7.28 11.23 -20.75
CA ASP A 39 -7.97 10.15 -21.43
C ASP A 39 -8.04 8.95 -20.48
N LEU A 40 -9.22 8.70 -19.94
CA LEU A 40 -9.45 7.61 -18.99
C LEU A 40 -9.35 6.24 -19.65
N LEU A 41 -9.28 6.18 -20.98
CA LEU A 41 -9.15 4.94 -21.74
C LEU A 41 -7.76 4.31 -21.58
N ASP A 42 -6.71 5.10 -21.32
CA ASP A 42 -5.34 4.63 -21.12
C ASP A 42 -4.92 4.59 -19.63
N TRP A 43 -5.86 4.83 -18.72
CA TRP A 43 -5.57 4.85 -17.29
C TRP A 43 -5.37 3.44 -16.73
N SER A 44 -4.14 3.11 -16.35
CA SER A 44 -3.84 1.94 -15.53
C SER A 44 -3.86 2.31 -14.04
N PRO A 45 -4.58 1.57 -13.18
CA PRO A 45 -4.54 1.82 -11.74
C PRO A 45 -3.12 1.65 -11.19
N PRO A 46 -2.71 2.46 -10.20
CA PRO A 46 -1.39 2.33 -9.59
C PRO A 46 -1.25 0.96 -8.91
N LEU A 47 -0.06 0.37 -9.02
CA LEU A 47 0.25 -0.86 -8.31
C LEU A 47 0.32 -0.58 -6.81
N THR A 48 -0.57 -1.21 -6.03
CA THR A 48 -0.67 -0.98 -4.58
C THR A 48 0.00 -2.08 -3.75
N HIS A 49 0.18 -3.28 -4.31
CA HIS A 49 0.72 -4.44 -3.62
C HIS A 49 1.61 -5.28 -4.54
N LEU A 50 2.64 -5.91 -3.99
CA LEU A 50 3.38 -6.97 -4.64
C LEU A 50 2.75 -8.31 -4.27
N ALA A 51 2.31 -9.08 -5.26
CA ALA A 51 1.60 -10.33 -5.03
C ALA A 51 2.47 -11.35 -4.27
N ALA A 52 1.86 -12.11 -3.35
CA ALA A 52 2.56 -13.12 -2.56
C ALA A 52 3.34 -14.15 -3.40
N ALA A 53 2.81 -14.49 -4.58
CA ALA A 53 3.45 -15.41 -5.53
C ALA A 53 4.76 -14.86 -6.11
N ASP A 54 4.89 -13.54 -6.25
CA ASP A 54 6.04 -12.90 -6.90
C ASP A 54 7.17 -12.58 -5.92
N VAL A 55 6.84 -12.39 -4.64
CA VAL A 55 7.81 -11.98 -3.62
C VAL A 55 8.39 -13.13 -2.80
N GLU A 56 7.78 -14.32 -2.85
CA GLU A 56 8.17 -15.49 -2.03
C GLU A 56 8.34 -15.13 -0.54
N ALA A 57 7.43 -14.31 0.00
CA ALA A 57 7.46 -13.90 1.40
C ALA A 57 7.24 -15.11 2.32
N SER A 58 7.96 -15.14 3.44
CA SER A 58 7.85 -16.22 4.43
C SER A 58 7.78 -15.66 5.83
N PHE A 59 6.90 -16.24 6.66
CA PHE A 59 6.79 -15.91 8.06
C PHE A 59 7.84 -16.66 8.85
N LEU A 60 8.55 -15.96 9.73
CA LEU A 60 9.49 -16.51 10.68
C LEU A 60 9.09 -16.11 12.10
N ASP A 61 9.18 -17.07 13.01
CA ASP A 61 9.09 -16.80 14.44
C ASP A 61 10.33 -15.99 14.86
N PRO A 62 10.18 -14.85 15.53
CA PRO A 62 11.31 -14.10 16.05
C PRO A 62 12.11 -14.89 17.10
N THR A 63 11.47 -15.83 17.79
CA THR A 63 12.05 -16.63 18.86
C THR A 63 13.16 -17.53 18.29
N GLY A 64 14.40 -17.25 18.70
CA GLY A 64 15.56 -18.00 18.21
C GLY A 64 15.95 -17.66 16.77
N PHE A 65 15.54 -16.49 16.25
CA PHE A 65 16.05 -15.98 14.98
C PHE A 65 17.58 -15.97 14.99
N ARG A 66 18.16 -16.63 13.99
CA ARG A 66 19.61 -16.63 13.75
C ARG A 66 19.86 -16.07 12.37
N PRO A 67 20.73 -15.04 12.23
CA PRO A 67 21.00 -14.44 10.94
C PRO A 67 21.65 -15.49 10.02
N PRO A 68 21.04 -15.84 8.88
CA PRO A 68 21.70 -16.68 7.89
C PRO A 68 22.87 -15.90 7.26
N ALA A 69 23.90 -16.61 6.81
CA ALA A 69 25.02 -15.97 6.12
C ALA A 69 24.57 -15.40 4.76
N GLY A 70 24.86 -14.12 4.51
CA GLY A 70 24.68 -13.45 3.22
C GLY A 70 23.54 -12.42 3.18
N GLU A 71 23.43 -11.74 2.03
CA GLU A 71 22.53 -10.59 1.81
C GLU A 71 21.38 -10.89 0.84
N ALA A 72 21.08 -12.18 0.62
CA ALA A 72 20.05 -12.60 -0.34
C ALA A 72 18.62 -12.26 0.10
N PHE A 73 18.43 -12.06 1.41
CA PHE A 73 17.14 -11.82 2.03
C PHE A 73 17.14 -10.52 2.81
N VAL A 74 15.97 -9.90 2.85
CA VAL A 74 15.67 -8.77 3.72
C VAL A 74 14.46 -9.11 4.58
N TYR A 75 14.37 -8.43 5.72
CA TYR A 75 13.46 -8.80 6.80
C TYR A 75 12.66 -7.61 7.31
N HIS A 76 11.37 -7.78 7.48
CA HIS A 76 10.50 -6.78 8.09
C HIS A 76 9.98 -7.33 9.43
N LEU A 77 10.07 -6.52 10.48
CA LEU A 77 9.57 -6.85 11.83
C LEU A 77 8.26 -6.11 12.07
N THR A 78 7.20 -6.85 12.42
CA THR A 78 5.88 -6.29 12.73
C THR A 78 5.13 -7.25 13.65
N ASP A 79 3.87 -6.97 13.98
CA ASP A 79 3.04 -7.91 14.75
C ASP A 79 2.79 -9.20 13.97
N ALA A 80 2.60 -10.32 14.68
CA ALA A 80 2.47 -11.63 14.05
C ALA A 80 1.24 -11.74 13.12
N GLY A 81 0.16 -11.00 13.39
CA GLY A 81 -1.05 -10.99 12.56
C GLY A 81 -0.83 -10.30 11.22
N THR A 82 -0.19 -9.13 11.25
CA THR A 82 0.20 -8.37 10.06
C THR A 82 1.25 -9.13 9.26
N ALA A 83 2.26 -9.70 9.89
CA ALA A 83 3.27 -10.51 9.22
C ALA A 83 2.65 -11.70 8.45
N ARG A 84 1.68 -12.39 9.05
CA ARG A 84 0.92 -13.47 8.38
C ARG A 84 0.08 -12.95 7.22
N SER A 85 -0.52 -11.78 7.38
CA SER A 85 -1.30 -11.13 6.31
C SER A 85 -0.41 -10.78 5.12
N PHE A 86 0.79 -10.22 5.35
CA PHE A 86 1.75 -9.93 4.29
C PHE A 86 2.23 -11.17 3.53
N VAL A 87 2.43 -12.28 4.23
CA VAL A 87 2.82 -13.55 3.59
C VAL A 87 1.66 -14.14 2.77
N ARG A 88 0.41 -13.95 3.20
CA ARG A 88 -0.78 -14.46 2.51
C ARG A 88 -1.18 -13.59 1.32
N ASP A 89 -1.24 -12.28 1.53
CA ASP A 89 -1.89 -11.33 0.63
C ASP A 89 -0.88 -10.57 -0.25
N GLY A 90 0.39 -10.56 0.14
CA GLY A 90 1.46 -9.81 -0.51
C GLY A 90 1.91 -8.58 0.27
N LEU A 91 2.90 -7.87 -0.27
CA LEU A 91 3.51 -6.72 0.39
C LEU A 91 2.87 -5.42 -0.09
N PRO A 92 2.26 -4.60 0.79
CA PRO A 92 1.78 -3.28 0.42
C PRO A 92 2.93 -2.36 0.02
N LEU A 93 2.73 -1.58 -1.05
CA LEU A 93 3.67 -0.55 -1.52
C LEU A 93 3.35 0.84 -0.95
N THR A 94 2.20 1.00 -0.30
CA THR A 94 1.68 2.31 0.16
C THR A 94 2.21 2.72 1.52
N ASP A 95 2.68 1.77 2.32
CA ASP A 95 2.87 1.96 3.77
C ASP A 95 4.34 2.19 4.16
N GLY A 96 5.25 2.27 3.17
CA GLY A 96 6.67 2.48 3.44
C GLY A 96 7.29 1.36 4.27
N LEU A 97 7.01 0.10 3.92
CA LEU A 97 7.46 -1.04 4.72
C LEU A 97 8.99 -1.06 4.83
N MET A 98 9.48 -1.04 6.06
CA MET A 98 10.90 -1.04 6.34
C MET A 98 11.46 -2.45 6.41
N PHE A 99 12.40 -2.74 5.53
CA PHE A 99 13.16 -3.97 5.46
C PHE A 99 14.60 -3.75 5.96
N ARG A 100 15.11 -4.72 6.71
CA ARG A 100 16.44 -4.71 7.32
C ARG A 100 17.25 -5.92 6.88
N THR A 101 18.57 -5.80 7.02
CA THR A 101 19.48 -6.94 6.89
C THR A 101 19.33 -7.87 8.10
N ALA A 102 19.82 -9.12 7.98
CA ALA A 102 19.71 -10.10 9.05
C ALA A 102 20.40 -9.64 10.35
N VAL A 103 21.53 -8.92 10.24
CA VAL A 103 22.28 -8.41 11.40
C VAL A 103 21.46 -7.34 12.14
N ASN A 104 20.97 -6.34 11.41
CA ASN A 104 20.20 -5.25 12.01
C ASN A 104 18.88 -5.77 12.61
N LEU A 105 18.23 -6.75 11.97
CA LEU A 105 17.06 -7.38 12.55
C LEU A 105 17.37 -8.12 13.86
N ALA A 106 18.50 -8.82 13.94
CA ALA A 106 18.89 -9.53 15.15
C ALA A 106 19.15 -8.55 16.31
N GLU A 107 19.71 -7.38 16.02
CA GLU A 107 19.87 -6.30 17.01
C GLU A 107 18.50 -5.77 17.46
N ASP A 108 17.58 -5.48 16.54
CA ASP A 108 16.24 -5.02 16.88
C ASP A 108 15.49 -6.03 17.75
N LEU A 109 15.63 -7.34 17.45
CA LEU A 109 15.01 -8.41 18.23
C LEU A 109 15.63 -8.56 19.63
N ALA A 110 16.90 -8.17 19.82
CA ALA A 110 17.51 -8.16 21.14
C ALA A 110 16.93 -7.06 22.04
N ASP A 111 16.48 -5.96 21.45
CA ASP A 111 15.91 -4.82 22.16
C ASP A 111 14.39 -4.96 22.42
N VAL A 112 13.71 -5.90 21.75
CA VAL A 112 12.26 -6.12 21.86
C VAL A 112 11.92 -7.09 23.00
N SER A 113 11.23 -6.57 24.02
CA SER A 113 10.73 -7.36 25.16
C SER A 113 9.49 -8.22 24.86
N ALA A 114 8.76 -7.90 23.78
CA ALA A 114 7.50 -8.55 23.38
C ALA A 114 7.64 -9.50 22.18
N ALA A 115 8.77 -10.21 22.05
CA ALA A 115 9.08 -11.03 20.89
C ALA A 115 8.01 -12.10 20.54
N GLY A 116 7.23 -12.56 21.54
CA GLY A 116 6.16 -13.54 21.34
C GLY A 116 4.91 -13.03 20.59
N GLU A 117 4.73 -11.72 20.49
CA GLU A 117 3.62 -11.09 19.74
C GLU A 117 4.06 -10.60 18.35
N MET A 118 5.36 -10.62 18.08
CA MET A 118 5.96 -10.15 16.85
C MET A 118 6.09 -11.27 15.82
N GLY A 119 6.25 -10.89 14.57
CA GLY A 119 6.51 -11.75 13.44
C GLY A 119 7.55 -11.13 12.50
N VAL A 120 8.39 -11.98 11.93
CA VAL A 120 9.36 -11.56 10.93
C VAL A 120 8.89 -12.00 9.55
N VAL A 121 8.80 -11.05 8.62
CA VAL A 121 8.55 -11.32 7.20
C VAL A 121 9.88 -11.34 6.48
N ARG A 122 10.28 -12.51 5.97
CA ARG A 122 11.48 -12.68 5.16
C ARG A 122 11.13 -12.69 3.68
N VAL A 123 11.84 -11.89 2.89
CA VAL A 123 11.64 -11.74 1.45
C VAL A 123 12.98 -11.83 0.73
N ARG A 124 13.02 -12.42 -0.48
CA ARG A 124 14.24 -12.39 -1.31
C ARG A 124 14.44 -10.99 -1.87
N ARG A 125 15.58 -10.37 -1.56
CA ARG A 125 15.89 -8.99 -1.97
C ARG A 125 15.74 -8.80 -3.48
N ARG A 126 16.25 -9.74 -4.28
CA ARG A 126 16.20 -9.67 -5.76
C ARG A 126 14.78 -9.61 -6.34
N LEU A 127 13.78 -10.15 -5.64
CA LEU A 127 12.39 -10.20 -6.12
C LEU A 127 11.68 -8.86 -5.91
N ILE A 128 12.13 -8.07 -4.93
CA ILE A 128 11.52 -6.77 -4.61
C ILE A 128 12.46 -5.58 -4.86
N GLN A 129 13.66 -5.83 -5.39
CA GLN A 129 14.71 -4.82 -5.60
C GLN A 129 14.24 -3.57 -6.38
N PRO A 130 13.38 -3.67 -7.42
CA PRO A 130 12.89 -2.49 -8.14
C PRO A 130 12.04 -1.52 -7.30
N TRP A 131 11.53 -1.97 -6.15
CA TRP A 131 10.66 -1.22 -5.25
C TRP A 131 11.37 -0.84 -3.93
N LEU A 132 12.65 -1.20 -3.79
CA LEU A 132 13.43 -0.89 -2.59
C LEU A 132 14.25 0.38 -2.78
N THR A 133 14.08 1.31 -1.86
CA THR A 133 14.92 2.50 -1.72
C THR A 133 15.83 2.34 -0.51
N GLU A 134 17.13 2.56 -0.68
CA GLU A 134 18.07 2.58 0.44
C GLU A 134 17.81 3.79 1.34
N ASP A 135 17.73 3.55 2.64
CA ASP A 135 17.51 4.59 3.66
C ASP A 135 18.35 4.28 4.92
N ARG A 136 18.28 5.17 5.91
CA ARG A 136 18.89 5.00 7.22
C ARG A 136 17.90 5.32 8.32
N GLN A 137 17.73 4.37 9.23
CA GLN A 137 16.87 4.50 10.40
C GLN A 137 17.74 4.28 11.64
N ASP A 138 17.74 5.27 12.54
CA ASP A 138 18.62 5.32 13.71
C ASP A 138 20.11 5.17 13.37
N GLY A 139 20.52 5.68 12.20
CA GLY A 139 21.88 5.57 11.69
C GLY A 139 22.25 4.19 11.12
N ARG A 140 21.36 3.21 11.18
CA ARG A 140 21.56 1.86 10.62
C ARG A 140 20.98 1.78 9.20
N PRO A 141 21.62 1.06 8.27
CA PRO A 141 21.10 0.90 6.91
C PRO A 141 19.80 0.09 6.91
N CYS A 142 18.82 0.56 6.15
CA CYS A 142 17.56 -0.14 5.89
C CYS A 142 17.13 0.08 4.44
N TYR A 143 16.06 -0.62 4.06
CA TYR A 143 15.41 -0.48 2.76
C TYR A 143 13.94 -0.16 2.99
N VAL A 144 13.42 0.85 2.30
CA VAL A 144 12.00 1.19 2.34
C VAL A 144 11.35 0.66 1.07
N LEU A 145 10.29 -0.12 1.23
CA LEU A 145 9.46 -0.60 0.13
C LEU A 145 8.46 0.50 -0.26
N GLY A 146 8.48 0.89 -1.53
CA GLY A 146 7.59 1.91 -2.06
C GLY A 146 7.28 1.70 -3.54
N PRO A 147 6.39 2.52 -4.13
CA PRO A 147 6.18 2.50 -5.57
C PRO A 147 7.50 2.78 -6.29
N GLN A 148 7.70 2.16 -7.45
CA GLN A 148 8.90 2.34 -8.25
C GLN A 148 9.07 3.83 -8.57
N THR A 149 10.14 4.45 -8.05
CA THR A 149 10.51 5.81 -8.41
C THR A 149 11.37 5.74 -9.67
N SER A 150 10.78 6.07 -10.82
CA SER A 150 11.46 6.15 -12.12
C SER A 150 12.64 7.11 -12.13
#